data_AF-A0A428G776-F1
#
_entry.id   AF-A0A428G776-F1
#
_cell.length_a   1.000
_cell.length_b   1.000
_cell.length_c   1.000
_cell.angle_alpha   90.00
_cell.angle_beta   90.00
_cell.angle_gamma   90.00
#
_symmetry.space_group_name_H-M   'P 1'
#
loop_
_entity.id
_entity.type
_entity.pdbx_description
1 polymer ?
#
loop_
_entity_poly.entity_id
_entity_poly.type
_entity_poly.pdbx_seq_one_letter_code
_entity_poly.pdbx_strand_id
1 'polypeptide(L)'
;MEISQIITLISGAGLGAILSAILVFANNSKRNQLDYITKERSEWRKSIKLIIVDLLNGENRESAVNCLRTQINPYGYCRNIKYTNEYYMKDGHIWDLLNDFDYSEEKSQKLIQYLRLLLKYDWERSKNEVRINNNFLWNFLRWGLIILNLIMLFWAGNVNNEVNMYLSLFSVILLFLQPSLIKLLSKLNSDSPKEKTILILTSLVGFVSPHLYSLYLIFILLNFYNLFKLNFLVNIFLLIFMLIIISSELLLIYQIFNIDYKYISQIKKIEKNRTDLELKYYEIYNLNYRLKQKLWDIKYNITKEDVNKLKKEQIKIRKKLNKKLK
;
A
#
# COMPACT_ATOMS: atom_id res chain seq x y z
N MET A 1 -49.10 -0.68 28.53
CA MET A 1 -47.74 -0.38 28.05
C MET A 1 -47.65 1.12 27.87
N GLU A 2 -46.75 1.80 28.58
CA GLU A 2 -46.67 3.25 28.47
C GLU A 2 -46.17 3.65 27.08
N ILE A 3 -46.68 4.76 26.54
CA ILE A 3 -46.27 5.30 25.23
C ILE A 3 -44.74 5.53 25.19
N SER A 4 -44.13 5.84 26.34
CA SER A 4 -42.69 5.94 26.55
C SER A 4 -41.93 4.64 26.21
N GLN A 5 -42.48 3.48 26.59
CA GLN A 5 -41.92 2.15 26.34
C GLN A 5 -42.07 1.73 24.88
N ILE A 6 -43.18 2.10 24.23
CA ILE A 6 -43.38 1.90 22.79
C ILE A 6 -42.38 2.75 21.98
N ILE A 7 -42.17 4.01 22.37
CA ILE A 7 -41.22 4.92 21.71
C ILE A 7 -39.77 4.48 21.92
N THR A 8 -39.40 3.95 23.08
CA THR A 8 -38.05 3.38 23.31
C THR A 8 -37.83 2.06 22.59
N LEU A 9 -38.86 1.21 22.48
CA LEU A 9 -38.79 -0.04 21.73
C LEU A 9 -38.72 0.22 20.21
N ILE A 10 -39.50 1.17 19.69
CA ILE A 10 -39.50 1.56 18.27
C ILE A 10 -38.24 2.37 17.92
N SER A 11 -37.70 3.20 18.81
CA SER A 11 -36.43 3.90 18.56
C SER A 11 -35.23 2.95 18.64
N GLY A 12 -35.24 1.97 19.55
CA GLY A 12 -34.26 0.88 19.59
C GLY A 12 -34.34 -0.06 18.37
N ALA A 13 -35.55 -0.46 17.96
CA ALA A 13 -35.78 -1.27 16.77
C ALA A 13 -35.49 -0.50 15.47
N GLY A 14 -35.80 0.80 15.41
CA GLY A 14 -35.52 1.69 14.30
C GLY A 14 -34.03 1.95 14.12
N LEU A 15 -33.29 2.19 15.20
CA LEU A 15 -31.82 2.28 15.16
C LEU A 15 -31.19 0.94 14.77
N GLY A 16 -31.72 -0.18 15.26
CA GLY A 16 -31.29 -1.53 14.87
C GLY A 16 -31.54 -1.83 13.38
N ALA A 17 -32.67 -1.41 12.83
CA ALA A 17 -33.01 -1.56 11.42
C ALA A 17 -32.15 -0.67 10.52
N ILE A 18 -31.88 0.58 10.92
CA ILE A 18 -30.98 1.50 10.21
C ILE A 18 -29.55 0.96 10.22
N LEU A 19 -29.04 0.50 11.37
CA LEU A 19 -27.73 -0.15 11.48
C LEU A 19 -27.65 -1.40 10.63
N SER A 20 -28.70 -2.24 10.63
CA SER A 20 -28.76 -3.44 9.80
C SER A 20 -28.81 -3.10 8.31
N ALA A 21 -29.55 -2.08 7.90
CA ALA A 21 -29.60 -1.60 6.51
C ALA A 21 -28.24 -1.03 6.07
N ILE A 22 -27.56 -0.26 6.93
CA ILE A 22 -26.21 0.25 6.67
C ILE A 22 -25.21 -0.91 6.55
N LEU A 23 -25.27 -1.91 7.44
CA LEU A 23 -24.41 -3.09 7.38
C LEU A 23 -24.67 -3.92 6.13
N VAL A 24 -25.93 -4.18 5.78
CA VAL A 24 -26.32 -4.91 4.56
C VAL A 24 -25.88 -4.16 3.31
N PHE A 25 -26.04 -2.84 3.27
CA PHE A 25 -25.59 -2.01 2.15
C PHE A 25 -24.06 -1.98 2.03
N ALA A 26 -23.34 -1.82 3.15
CA ALA A 26 -21.88 -1.85 3.17
C ALA A 26 -21.32 -3.23 2.77
N ASN A 27 -22.00 -4.31 3.16
CA ASN A 27 -21.61 -5.68 2.81
C ASN A 27 -21.92 -5.99 1.34
N ASN A 28 -23.09 -5.60 0.84
CA ASN A 28 -23.48 -5.79 -0.56
C ASN A 28 -22.65 -4.94 -1.53
N SER A 29 -22.33 -3.69 -1.18
CA SER A 29 -21.47 -2.83 -2.02
C SER A 29 -20.05 -3.38 -2.14
N LYS A 30 -19.45 -3.85 -1.04
CA LYS A 30 -18.16 -4.54 -1.07
C LYS A 30 -18.21 -5.82 -1.88
N ARG A 31 -19.24 -6.64 -1.69
CA ARG A 31 -19.41 -7.89 -2.45
C ARG A 31 -19.54 -7.61 -3.96
N ASN A 32 -20.37 -6.65 -4.35
CA ASN A 32 -20.54 -6.29 -5.76
C ASN A 32 -19.26 -5.73 -6.40
N GLN A 33 -18.49 -4.90 -5.68
CA GLN A 33 -17.20 -4.40 -6.16
C GLN A 33 -16.16 -5.53 -6.28
N LEU A 34 -16.09 -6.42 -5.30
CA LEU A 34 -15.21 -7.58 -5.36
C LEU A 34 -15.61 -8.54 -6.49
N ASP A 35 -16.90 -8.79 -6.69
CA ASP A 35 -17.40 -9.64 -7.77
C ASP A 35 -17.05 -9.05 -9.14
N TYR A 36 -17.20 -7.73 -9.31
CA TYR A 36 -16.81 -7.02 -10.53
C TYR A 36 -15.29 -7.12 -10.79
N ILE A 37 -14.47 -6.76 -9.80
CA ILE A 37 -13.00 -6.81 -9.91
C ILE A 37 -12.52 -8.25 -10.15
N THR A 38 -13.13 -9.22 -9.47
CA THR A 38 -12.79 -10.64 -9.63
C THR A 38 -13.15 -11.15 -11.01
N LYS A 39 -14.27 -10.67 -11.59
CA LYS A 39 -14.68 -10.97 -12.96
C LYS A 39 -13.72 -10.37 -13.98
N GLU A 40 -13.44 -9.07 -13.91
CA GLU A 40 -12.47 -8.40 -14.80
C GLU A 40 -11.10 -9.08 -14.75
N ARG A 41 -10.59 -9.40 -13.54
CA ARG A 41 -9.31 -10.12 -13.41
C ARG A 41 -9.38 -11.54 -13.96
N SER A 42 -10.51 -12.22 -13.84
CA SER A 42 -10.71 -13.54 -14.45
C SER A 42 -10.64 -13.47 -15.97
N GLU A 43 -11.31 -12.48 -16.56
CA GLU A 43 -11.29 -12.21 -18.01
C GLU A 43 -9.90 -11.81 -18.49
N TRP A 44 -9.24 -10.89 -17.79
CA TRP A 44 -7.85 -10.52 -18.03
C TRP A 44 -6.90 -11.73 -17.97
N ARG A 45 -6.99 -12.58 -16.93
CA ARG A 45 -6.19 -13.82 -16.84
C ARG A 45 -6.47 -14.79 -17.99
N LYS A 46 -7.71 -14.87 -18.48
CA LYS A 46 -8.04 -15.67 -19.67
C LYS A 46 -7.38 -15.07 -20.91
N SER A 47 -7.42 -13.75 -21.08
CA SER A 47 -6.75 -13.06 -22.19
C SER A 47 -5.24 -13.31 -22.19
N ILE A 48 -4.57 -13.18 -21.05
CA ILE A 48 -3.14 -13.48 -20.93
C ILE A 48 -2.83 -14.96 -21.23
N LYS A 49 -3.69 -15.90 -20.80
CA LYS A 49 -3.54 -17.32 -21.15
C LYS A 49 -3.68 -17.57 -22.66
N LEU A 50 -4.63 -16.92 -23.33
CA LEU A 50 -4.78 -17.02 -24.78
C LEU A 50 -3.55 -16.47 -25.50
N ILE A 51 -3.05 -15.31 -25.09
CA ILE A 51 -1.79 -14.75 -25.61
C ILE A 51 -0.64 -15.74 -25.45
N ILE A 52 -0.52 -16.41 -24.29
CA ILE A 52 0.51 -17.44 -24.08
C ILE A 52 0.35 -18.60 -25.08
N VAL A 53 -0.88 -19.05 -25.33
CA VAL A 53 -1.16 -20.12 -26.30
C VAL A 53 -0.77 -19.67 -27.71
N ASP A 54 -1.13 -18.46 -28.12
CA ASP A 54 -0.81 -17.93 -29.44
C ASP A 54 0.71 -17.75 -29.64
N LEU A 55 1.42 -17.31 -28.60
CA LEU A 55 2.89 -17.22 -28.61
C LEU A 55 3.56 -18.60 -28.76
N LEU A 56 3.00 -19.64 -28.12
CA LEU A 56 3.47 -21.01 -28.21
C LEU A 56 3.20 -21.65 -29.59
N ASN A 57 2.04 -21.36 -30.18
CA ASN A 57 1.65 -21.89 -31.49
C ASN A 57 2.52 -21.34 -32.62
N GLY A 58 3.10 -20.14 -32.46
CA GLY A 58 4.10 -19.59 -33.37
C GLY A 58 3.56 -18.93 -34.64
N GLU A 59 2.36 -19.29 -35.08
CA GLU A 59 1.75 -18.78 -36.32
C GLU A 59 1.32 -17.30 -36.22
N ASN A 60 0.92 -16.83 -35.03
CA ASN A 60 0.31 -15.49 -34.83
C ASN A 60 1.02 -14.64 -33.77
N ARG A 61 2.36 -14.75 -33.66
CA ARG A 61 3.12 -14.05 -32.61
C ARG A 61 2.97 -12.53 -32.64
N GLU A 62 2.90 -11.92 -33.81
CA GLU A 62 2.69 -10.47 -33.94
C GLU A 62 1.35 -10.01 -33.37
N SER A 63 0.26 -10.70 -33.74
CA SER A 63 -1.06 -10.44 -33.20
C SER A 63 -1.10 -10.64 -31.67
N ALA A 64 -0.49 -11.72 -31.18
CA ALA A 64 -0.40 -12.01 -29.75
C ALA A 64 0.35 -10.91 -28.98
N VAL A 65 1.47 -10.42 -29.52
CA VAL A 65 2.26 -9.32 -28.93
C VAL A 65 1.48 -8.00 -28.94
N ASN A 66 0.80 -7.69 -30.04
CA ASN A 66 -0.03 -6.48 -30.12
C ASN A 66 -1.19 -6.52 -29.13
N CYS A 67 -1.85 -7.67 -29.01
CA CYS A 67 -2.87 -7.89 -27.98
C CYS A 67 -2.28 -7.73 -26.57
N LEU A 68 -1.11 -8.30 -26.31
CA LEU A 68 -0.44 -8.21 -25.01
C LEU A 68 -0.17 -6.77 -24.57
N ARG A 69 0.24 -5.89 -25.49
CA ARG A 69 0.48 -4.46 -25.19
C ARG A 69 -0.75 -3.76 -24.60
N THR A 70 -1.95 -4.24 -24.91
CA THR A 70 -3.21 -3.72 -24.34
C THR A 70 -3.55 -4.28 -22.97
N GLN A 71 -2.94 -5.40 -22.58
CA GLN A 71 -3.26 -6.13 -21.34
C GLN A 71 -2.27 -5.89 -20.20
N ILE A 72 -1.06 -5.40 -20.49
CA ILE A 72 -0.01 -5.17 -19.48
C ILE A 72 -0.06 -3.73 -18.93
N ASN A 73 0.60 -3.51 -17.78
CA ASN A 73 0.59 -2.21 -17.12
C ASN A 73 1.29 -1.13 -17.96
N PRO A 74 0.59 -0.07 -18.42
CA PRO A 74 1.19 0.96 -19.26
C PRO A 74 2.23 1.81 -18.52
N TYR A 75 2.21 1.85 -17.17
CA TYR A 75 3.19 2.60 -16.39
C TYR A 75 4.62 2.03 -16.44
N GLY A 76 4.80 0.84 -17.02
CA GLY A 76 6.12 0.27 -17.31
C GLY A 76 6.74 0.76 -18.60
N TYR A 77 5.95 1.35 -19.50
CA TYR A 77 6.40 1.75 -20.82
C TYR A 77 7.54 2.79 -20.75
N CYS A 78 8.60 2.56 -21.52
CA CYS A 78 9.76 3.45 -21.66
C CYS A 78 10.29 4.01 -20.33
N ARG A 79 10.50 3.12 -19.35
CA ARG A 79 11.05 3.53 -18.07
C ARG A 79 12.53 3.84 -18.13
N ASN A 80 12.86 5.05 -17.70
CA ASN A 80 14.24 5.51 -17.58
C ASN A 80 14.97 4.93 -16.37
N ILE A 81 14.26 4.48 -15.33
CA ILE A 81 14.87 3.79 -14.18
C ILE A 81 14.62 2.30 -14.35
N LYS A 82 15.70 1.52 -14.49
CA LYS A 82 15.65 0.08 -14.75
C LYS A 82 16.08 -0.76 -13.54
N TYR A 83 15.62 -2.00 -13.47
CA TYR A 83 16.05 -3.02 -12.47
C TYR A 83 15.81 -2.71 -10.99
N THR A 84 14.95 -1.74 -10.71
CA THR A 84 14.41 -1.50 -9.36
C THR A 84 13.18 -2.37 -9.11
N ASN A 85 12.77 -2.55 -7.84
CA ASN A 85 11.52 -3.25 -7.54
C ASN A 85 10.32 -2.60 -8.22
N GLU A 86 10.31 -1.26 -8.24
CA GLU A 86 9.28 -0.52 -8.92
C GLU A 86 9.24 -0.85 -10.42
N TYR A 87 10.41 -0.94 -11.09
CA TYR A 87 10.53 -1.33 -12.50
C TYR A 87 9.83 -2.65 -12.79
N TYR A 88 10.11 -3.70 -12.00
CA TYR A 88 9.48 -5.01 -12.19
C TYR A 88 7.98 -4.99 -11.89
N MET A 89 7.56 -4.27 -10.84
CA MET A 89 6.15 -4.17 -10.41
C MET A 89 5.24 -3.43 -11.40
N LYS A 90 5.80 -2.65 -12.32
CA LYS A 90 5.02 -2.00 -13.38
C LYS A 90 5.20 -2.64 -14.74
N ASP A 91 5.63 -3.91 -14.79
CA ASP A 91 5.87 -4.65 -16.04
C ASP A 91 6.95 -4.03 -16.95
N GLY A 92 7.88 -3.24 -16.40
CA GLY A 92 8.95 -2.60 -17.18
C GLY A 92 9.84 -3.60 -17.90
N HIS A 93 10.09 -4.76 -17.28
CA HIS A 93 10.83 -5.89 -17.88
C HIS A 93 10.10 -6.54 -19.06
N ILE A 94 8.76 -6.53 -19.05
CA ILE A 94 7.95 -7.01 -20.19
C ILE A 94 8.00 -5.97 -21.31
N TRP A 95 7.81 -4.68 -20.99
CA TRP A 95 7.92 -3.60 -21.97
C TRP A 95 9.28 -3.53 -22.65
N ASP A 96 10.37 -3.64 -21.89
CA ASP A 96 11.72 -3.68 -22.46
C ASP A 96 11.89 -4.87 -23.41
N LEU A 97 11.38 -6.05 -23.06
CA LEU A 97 11.40 -7.22 -23.95
C LEU A 97 10.54 -7.00 -25.21
N LEU A 98 9.39 -6.34 -25.07
CA LEU A 98 8.46 -6.06 -26.17
C LEU A 98 8.93 -4.98 -27.14
N ASN A 99 9.76 -4.05 -26.69
CA ASN A 99 10.30 -2.97 -27.53
C ASN A 99 11.34 -3.51 -28.52
N ASP A 100 12.17 -4.45 -28.08
CA ASP A 100 13.22 -5.08 -28.89
C ASP A 100 12.81 -6.50 -29.32
N PHE A 101 11.51 -6.77 -29.48
CA PHE A 101 10.99 -8.11 -29.74
C PHE A 101 11.20 -8.49 -31.21
N ASP A 102 11.94 -9.58 -31.44
CA ASP A 102 12.29 -10.08 -32.78
C ASP A 102 11.50 -11.34 -33.19
N TYR A 103 10.47 -11.70 -32.42
CA TYR A 103 9.65 -12.90 -32.62
C TYR A 103 10.41 -14.23 -32.64
N SER A 104 11.68 -14.22 -32.21
CA SER A 104 12.49 -15.42 -32.04
C SER A 104 11.86 -16.36 -31.00
N GLU A 105 12.16 -17.65 -31.12
CA GLU A 105 11.73 -18.65 -30.14
C GLU A 105 12.23 -18.29 -28.74
N GLU A 106 13.49 -17.85 -28.62
CA GLU A 106 14.09 -17.48 -27.34
C GLU A 106 13.36 -16.32 -26.65
N LYS A 107 13.12 -15.21 -27.37
CA LYS A 107 12.38 -14.07 -26.80
C LYS A 107 10.93 -14.42 -26.52
N SER A 108 10.32 -15.25 -27.36
CA SER A 108 8.96 -15.75 -27.15
C SER A 108 8.85 -16.60 -25.88
N GLN A 109 9.78 -17.55 -25.68
CA GLN A 109 9.83 -18.36 -24.48
C GLN A 109 10.08 -17.51 -23.23
N LYS A 110 10.99 -16.52 -23.31
CA LYS A 110 11.24 -15.58 -22.20
C LYS A 110 9.99 -14.75 -21.87
N LEU A 111 9.28 -14.25 -22.88
CA LEU A 111 8.03 -13.52 -22.71
C LEU A 111 6.97 -14.41 -22.05
N ILE A 112 6.80 -15.64 -22.52
CA ILE A 112 5.90 -16.63 -21.93
C ILE A 112 6.22 -16.88 -20.45
N GLN A 113 7.50 -17.00 -20.08
CA GLN A 113 7.90 -17.16 -18.68
C GLN A 113 7.50 -15.95 -17.82
N TYR A 114 7.71 -14.73 -18.33
CA TYR A 114 7.25 -13.52 -17.65
C TYR A 114 5.73 -13.50 -17.47
N LEU A 115 4.97 -13.82 -18.51
CA LEU A 115 3.50 -13.86 -18.43
C LEU A 115 2.98 -14.94 -17.47
N ARG A 116 3.65 -16.10 -17.40
CA ARG A 116 3.32 -17.16 -16.42
C ARG A 116 3.57 -16.69 -14.99
N LEU A 117 4.69 -16.00 -14.74
CA LEU A 117 4.96 -15.41 -13.43
C LEU A 117 3.95 -14.31 -13.08
N LEU A 118 3.59 -13.46 -14.05
CA LEU A 118 2.59 -12.41 -13.88
C LEU A 118 1.21 -12.99 -13.51
N LEU A 119 0.77 -14.05 -14.20
CA LEU A 119 -0.45 -14.79 -13.86
C LEU A 119 -0.39 -15.40 -12.46
N LYS A 120 0.75 -16.00 -12.08
CA LYS A 120 0.95 -16.59 -10.76
C LYS A 120 0.92 -15.51 -9.66
N TYR A 121 1.55 -14.37 -9.91
CA TYR A 121 1.56 -13.24 -9.00
C TYR A 121 0.14 -12.68 -8.78
N ASP A 122 -0.60 -12.40 -9.85
CA ASP A 122 -1.98 -11.91 -9.78
C ASP A 122 -2.90 -12.89 -9.02
N TRP A 123 -2.70 -14.20 -9.22
CA TRP A 123 -3.45 -15.23 -8.50
C TRP A 123 -3.16 -15.25 -6.99
N GLU A 124 -1.90 -15.22 -6.58
CA GLU A 124 -1.54 -15.18 -5.15
C GLU A 124 -2.01 -13.88 -4.48
N ARG A 125 -1.90 -12.75 -5.19
CA ARG A 125 -2.42 -11.46 -4.74
C ARG A 125 -3.94 -11.50 -4.56
N SER A 126 -4.68 -12.03 -5.55
CA SER A 126 -6.14 -12.14 -5.48
C SER A 126 -6.59 -13.02 -4.31
N LYS A 127 -5.89 -14.13 -4.02
CA LYS A 127 -6.16 -14.93 -2.82
C LYS A 127 -5.94 -14.14 -1.54
N ASN A 128 -4.89 -13.32 -1.49
CA ASN A 128 -4.59 -12.50 -0.33
C ASN A 128 -5.64 -11.41 -0.10
N GLU A 129 -6.24 -10.88 -1.17
CA GLU A 129 -7.32 -9.89 -1.11
C GLU A 129 -8.66 -10.48 -0.64
N VAL A 130 -8.94 -11.76 -0.96
CA VAL A 130 -10.20 -12.45 -0.60
C VAL A 130 -10.12 -13.17 0.75
N ARG A 131 -8.92 -13.46 1.25
CA ARG A 131 -8.72 -13.97 2.62
C ARG A 131 -9.31 -12.95 3.60
N ILE A 132 -9.93 -13.42 4.70
CA ILE A 132 -10.56 -12.58 5.75
C ILE A 132 -9.76 -11.29 5.89
N ASN A 133 -10.47 -10.16 5.76
CA ASN A 133 -9.87 -8.84 5.67
C ASN A 133 -9.06 -8.57 6.94
N ASN A 134 -7.81 -9.03 6.98
CA ASN A 134 -6.88 -8.80 8.06
C ASN A 134 -6.76 -7.30 8.29
N ASN A 135 -6.92 -6.49 7.22
CA ASN A 135 -6.98 -5.05 7.30
C ASN A 135 -8.20 -4.52 8.09
N PHE A 136 -9.36 -5.17 8.07
CA PHE A 136 -10.51 -4.78 8.91
C PHE A 136 -10.24 -5.08 10.38
N LEU A 137 -9.83 -6.31 10.70
CA LEU A 137 -9.49 -6.69 12.08
C LEU A 137 -8.34 -5.84 12.62
N TRP A 138 -7.31 -5.63 11.81
CA TRP A 138 -6.18 -4.76 12.09
C TRP A 138 -6.64 -3.31 12.36
N ASN A 139 -7.46 -2.72 11.47
CA ASN A 139 -7.98 -1.38 11.68
C ASN A 139 -8.85 -1.30 12.95
N PHE A 140 -9.69 -2.30 13.21
CA PHE A 140 -10.52 -2.35 14.42
C PHE A 140 -9.66 -2.38 15.69
N LEU A 141 -8.66 -3.27 15.74
CA LEU A 141 -7.72 -3.39 16.85
C LEU A 141 -6.92 -2.08 17.04
N ARG A 142 -6.40 -1.51 15.94
CA ARG A 142 -5.67 -0.23 15.97
C ARG A 142 -6.53 0.91 16.50
N TRP A 143 -7.78 1.03 16.05
CA TRP A 143 -8.71 2.05 16.55
C TRP A 143 -9.03 1.86 18.04
N GLY A 144 -9.17 0.61 18.49
CA GLY A 144 -9.28 0.30 19.92
C GLY A 144 -8.08 0.82 20.72
N LEU A 145 -6.86 0.63 20.22
CA LEU A 145 -5.65 1.15 20.85
C LEU A 145 -5.58 2.68 20.83
N ILE A 146 -6.00 3.33 19.74
CA ILE A 146 -6.05 4.80 19.67
C ILE A 146 -6.99 5.35 20.75
N ILE A 147 -8.20 4.77 20.88
CA ILE A 147 -9.17 5.18 21.91
C ILE A 147 -8.58 4.99 23.31
N LEU A 148 -7.96 3.84 23.58
CA LEU A 148 -7.29 3.58 24.86
C LEU A 148 -6.22 4.61 25.20
N ASN A 149 -5.35 4.95 24.24
CA ASN A 149 -4.29 5.93 24.45
C ASN A 149 -4.86 7.36 24.64
N LEU A 150 -5.97 7.70 23.97
CA LEU A 150 -6.66 8.98 24.16
C LEU A 150 -7.27 9.10 25.56
N ILE A 151 -7.93 8.04 26.06
CA ILE A 151 -8.44 7.99 27.44
C ILE A 151 -7.30 8.25 28.43
N MET A 152 -6.14 7.64 28.18
CA MET A 152 -4.97 7.81 29.04
C MET A 152 -4.33 9.19 28.96
N LEU A 153 -4.37 9.84 27.81
CA LEU A 153 -3.92 11.21 27.65
C LEU A 153 -4.74 12.15 28.54
N PHE A 154 -6.08 12.03 28.51
CA PHE A 154 -6.96 12.82 29.37
C PHE A 154 -6.76 12.51 30.86
N TRP A 155 -6.65 11.22 31.21
CA TRP A 155 -6.42 10.81 32.59
C TRP A 155 -5.07 11.29 33.13
N ALA A 156 -3.99 11.15 32.35
CA ALA A 156 -2.65 11.60 32.73
C ALA A 156 -2.59 13.13 32.91
N GLY A 157 -3.31 13.88 32.07
CA GLY A 157 -3.49 15.32 32.24
C GLY A 157 -4.20 15.68 33.54
N ASN A 158 -5.25 14.95 33.91
CA ASN A 158 -5.98 15.17 35.17
C ASN A 158 -5.13 14.88 36.43
N VAL A 159 -4.24 13.90 36.36
CA VAL A 159 -3.36 13.50 37.48
C VAL A 159 -2.00 14.23 37.42
N ASN A 160 -1.84 15.23 36.53
CA ASN A 160 -0.60 15.97 36.32
C ASN A 160 0.63 15.08 36.07
N ASN A 161 0.47 13.95 35.38
CA ASN A 161 1.56 13.07 35.00
C ASN A 161 2.07 13.41 33.59
N GLU A 162 2.98 14.38 33.53
CA GLU A 162 3.50 14.91 32.26
C GLU A 162 4.15 13.84 31.38
N VAL A 163 4.90 12.89 31.96
CA VAL A 163 5.58 11.83 31.21
C VAL A 163 4.56 10.96 30.47
N ASN A 164 3.50 10.53 31.15
CA ASN A 164 2.44 9.73 30.53
C ASN A 164 1.61 10.52 29.52
N MET A 165 1.44 11.83 29.74
CA MET A 165 0.79 12.69 28.75
C MET A 165 1.60 12.75 27.44
N TYR A 166 2.92 12.97 27.51
CA TYR A 166 3.76 13.01 26.30
C TYR A 166 3.87 11.65 25.60
N LEU A 167 4.01 10.56 26.35
CA LEU A 167 4.11 9.21 25.78
C LEU A 167 2.79 8.77 25.11
N SER A 168 1.64 9.12 25.69
CA SER A 168 0.32 8.83 25.09
C SER A 168 0.08 9.64 23.83
N LEU A 169 0.43 10.94 23.83
CA LEU A 169 0.44 11.75 22.61
C LEU A 169 1.31 11.13 21.50
N PHE A 170 2.53 10.73 21.83
CA PHE A 170 3.45 10.10 20.87
C PHE A 170 2.91 8.79 20.30
N SER A 171 2.36 7.93 21.16
CA SER A 171 1.74 6.65 20.77
C SER A 171 0.55 6.86 19.82
N VAL A 172 -0.34 7.81 20.13
CA VAL A 172 -1.48 8.16 19.26
C VAL A 172 -1.00 8.60 17.88
N ILE A 173 -0.02 9.50 17.81
CA ILE A 173 0.55 9.98 16.55
C ILE A 173 1.10 8.81 15.71
N LEU A 174 1.86 7.90 16.34
CA LEU A 174 2.40 6.74 15.65
C LEU A 174 1.31 5.78 15.13
N LEU A 175 0.30 5.47 15.94
CA LEU A 175 -0.83 4.63 15.54
C LEU A 175 -1.59 5.24 14.34
N PHE A 176 -1.76 6.56 14.29
CA PHE A 176 -2.36 7.25 13.14
C PHE A 176 -1.48 7.20 11.89
N LEU A 177 -0.15 7.22 12.03
CA LEU A 177 0.79 7.20 10.92
C LEU A 177 0.98 5.81 10.30
N GLN A 178 0.60 4.73 10.99
CA GLN A 178 0.82 3.35 10.53
C GLN A 178 0.34 3.05 9.10
N PRO A 179 -0.87 3.43 8.63
CA PRO A 179 -1.29 3.20 7.24
C PRO A 179 -0.34 3.83 6.21
N SER A 180 0.12 5.05 6.48
CA SER A 180 1.06 5.77 5.63
C SER A 180 2.43 5.10 5.64
N LEU A 181 2.87 4.61 6.81
CA LEU A 181 4.11 3.83 6.93
C LEU A 181 4.03 2.52 6.14
N ILE A 182 2.93 1.76 6.21
CA ILE A 182 2.75 0.53 5.41
C ILE A 182 2.90 0.83 3.91
N LYS A 183 2.26 1.90 3.42
CA LYS A 183 2.33 2.32 2.00
C LYS A 183 3.73 2.79 1.59
N LEU A 184 4.50 3.39 2.51
CA LEU A 184 5.88 3.78 2.26
C LEU A 184 6.79 2.54 2.23
N LEU A 185 6.62 1.65 3.22
CA LEU A 185 7.39 0.42 3.36
C LEU A 185 7.21 -0.48 2.15
N SER A 186 5.98 -0.64 1.65
CA SER A 186 5.69 -1.47 0.47
C SER A 186 6.41 -1.02 -0.80
N LYS A 187 6.94 0.21 -0.85
CA LYS A 187 7.70 0.74 -2.00
C LYS A 187 9.21 0.53 -1.86
N LEU A 188 9.68 0.15 -0.67
CA LEU A 188 11.09 -0.06 -0.43
C LEU A 188 11.59 -1.30 -1.17
N ASN A 189 12.77 -1.17 -1.76
CA ASN A 189 13.58 -2.24 -2.27
C ASN A 189 14.36 -2.96 -1.15
N SER A 190 13.75 -4.04 -0.63
CA SER A 190 14.30 -4.89 0.42
C SER A 190 15.67 -5.52 0.11
N ASP A 191 16.10 -5.54 -1.15
CA ASP A 191 17.44 -6.03 -1.52
C ASP A 191 18.56 -5.04 -1.14
N SER A 192 18.23 -3.77 -0.92
CA SER A 192 19.23 -2.79 -0.50
C SER A 192 19.45 -2.83 1.03
N PRO A 193 20.70 -2.86 1.51
CA PRO A 193 20.98 -2.95 2.95
C PRO A 193 20.46 -1.74 3.72
N LYS A 194 20.47 -0.55 3.10
CA LYS A 194 19.93 0.69 3.67
C LYS A 194 18.42 0.66 3.84
N GLU A 195 17.68 0.12 2.87
CA GLU A 195 16.22 0.07 2.97
C GLU A 195 15.76 -1.07 3.88
N LYS A 196 16.56 -2.14 4.00
CA LYS A 196 16.36 -3.18 5.02
C LYS A 196 16.50 -2.65 6.45
N THR A 197 17.50 -1.79 6.73
CA THR A 197 17.61 -1.15 8.06
C THR A 197 16.46 -0.18 8.31
N ILE A 198 16.02 0.59 7.30
CA ILE A 198 14.82 1.43 7.39
C ILE A 198 13.59 0.59 7.73
N LEU A 199 13.41 -0.56 7.08
CA LEU A 199 12.30 -1.49 7.34
C LEU A 199 12.30 -1.98 8.81
N ILE A 200 13.45 -2.39 9.33
CA ILE A 200 13.57 -2.88 10.71
C ILE A 200 13.32 -1.74 11.70
N LEU A 201 13.89 -0.56 11.47
CA LEU A 201 13.73 0.57 12.38
C LEU A 201 12.27 1.07 12.40
N THR A 202 11.65 1.19 11.23
CA THR A 202 10.25 1.64 11.11
C THR A 202 9.27 0.62 11.67
N SER A 203 9.52 -0.69 11.51
CA SER A 203 8.72 -1.73 12.16
C SER A 203 8.83 -1.68 13.68
N LEU A 204 10.05 -1.52 14.23
CA LEU A 204 10.26 -1.45 15.67
C LEU A 204 9.65 -0.18 16.30
N VAL A 205 9.88 0.99 15.69
CA VAL A 205 9.38 2.26 16.22
C VAL A 205 7.90 2.46 15.92
N GLY A 206 7.48 2.30 14.66
CA GLY A 206 6.11 2.64 14.23
C GLY A 206 5.05 1.60 14.61
N PHE A 207 5.45 0.33 14.80
CA PHE A 207 4.51 -0.76 15.06
C PHE A 207 4.71 -1.37 16.44
N VAL A 208 5.92 -1.74 16.85
CA VAL A 208 6.11 -2.40 18.17
C VAL A 208 5.95 -1.41 19.33
N SER A 209 6.54 -0.21 19.23
CA SER A 209 6.57 0.74 20.37
C SER A 209 5.20 1.21 20.89
N PRO A 210 4.21 1.59 20.06
CA PRO A 210 2.90 2.05 20.56
C PRO A 210 2.12 0.93 21.26
N HIS A 211 2.37 -0.32 20.87
CA HIS A 211 1.72 -1.50 21.42
C HIS A 211 2.31 -1.85 22.79
N LEU A 212 3.64 -1.85 22.93
CA LEU A 212 4.30 -2.01 24.23
C LEU A 212 3.90 -0.90 25.21
N TYR A 213 3.75 0.33 24.73
CA TYR A 213 3.26 1.42 25.56
C TYR A 213 1.79 1.24 25.97
N SER A 214 0.93 0.78 25.05
CA SER A 214 -0.47 0.47 25.37
C SER A 214 -0.59 -0.61 26.45
N LEU A 215 0.31 -1.60 26.46
CA LEU A 215 0.42 -2.59 27.55
C LEU A 215 0.75 -1.94 28.90
N TYR A 216 1.78 -1.09 28.91
CA TYR A 216 2.19 -0.34 30.10
C TYR A 216 1.03 0.51 30.66
N LEU A 217 0.24 1.14 29.79
CA LEU A 217 -0.92 1.93 30.19
C LEU A 217 -2.01 1.12 30.87
N ILE A 218 -2.34 -0.05 30.32
CA ILE A 218 -3.36 -0.91 30.93
C ILE A 218 -2.89 -1.35 32.32
N PHE A 219 -1.60 -1.66 32.48
CA PHE A 219 -1.03 -1.99 33.78
C PHE A 219 -1.15 -0.83 34.79
N ILE A 220 -0.85 0.41 34.38
CA ILE A 220 -1.01 1.60 35.25
C ILE A 220 -2.47 1.80 35.65
N LEU A 221 -3.41 1.75 34.70
CA LEU A 221 -4.84 1.93 34.97
C LEU A 221 -5.34 0.92 35.98
N LEU A 222 -5.00 -0.34 35.75
CA LEU A 222 -5.36 -1.45 36.63
C LEU A 222 -4.79 -1.26 38.05
N ASN A 223 -3.56 -0.75 38.16
CA ASN A 223 -2.95 -0.42 39.45
C ASN A 223 -3.66 0.74 40.15
N PHE A 224 -3.92 1.82 39.41
CA PHE A 224 -4.49 3.03 39.95
C PHE A 224 -5.89 2.83 40.54
N TYR A 225 -6.75 2.06 39.85
CA TYR A 225 -8.10 1.78 40.35
C TYR A 225 -8.13 0.73 41.48
N ASN A 226 -6.98 0.31 42.01
CA ASN A 226 -6.86 -0.78 42.98
C ASN A 226 -7.64 -2.03 42.55
N LEU A 227 -7.77 -2.24 41.23
CA LEU A 227 -8.33 -3.47 40.66
C LEU A 227 -7.37 -4.65 40.83
N PHE A 228 -6.23 -4.45 41.51
CA PHE A 228 -5.18 -5.41 41.89
C PHE A 228 -5.63 -6.59 42.76
N LYS A 229 -6.93 -6.89 42.84
CA LYS A 229 -7.40 -8.29 42.91
C LYS A 229 -7.47 -8.88 41.50
N LEU A 230 -6.47 -8.60 40.67
CA LEU A 230 -6.31 -9.20 39.35
C LEU A 230 -5.88 -10.64 39.53
N ASN A 231 -6.81 -11.57 39.31
CA ASN A 231 -6.43 -12.96 39.11
C ASN A 231 -5.34 -13.02 38.03
N PHE A 232 -4.34 -13.86 38.24
CA PHE A 232 -3.27 -14.20 37.28
C PHE A 232 -3.80 -14.37 35.84
N LEU A 233 -5.02 -14.91 35.71
CA LEU A 233 -5.75 -15.09 34.46
C LEU A 233 -5.95 -13.79 33.66
N VAL A 234 -6.30 -12.66 34.29
CA VAL A 234 -6.58 -11.40 33.57
C VAL A 234 -5.30 -10.82 32.96
N ASN A 235 -4.18 -10.89 33.69
CA ASN A 235 -2.88 -10.47 33.18
C ASN A 235 -2.42 -11.35 32.01
N ILE A 236 -2.70 -12.66 32.06
CA ILE A 236 -2.45 -13.57 30.94
C ILE A 236 -3.30 -13.20 29.72
N PHE A 237 -4.60 -12.93 29.89
CA PHE A 237 -5.48 -12.55 28.77
C PHE A 237 -4.99 -11.28 28.08
N LEU A 238 -4.51 -10.29 28.85
CA LEU A 238 -3.96 -9.06 28.31
C LEU A 238 -2.71 -9.32 27.45
N LEU A 239 -1.80 -10.17 27.95
CA LEU A 239 -0.59 -10.54 27.24
C LEU A 239 -0.90 -11.30 25.93
N ILE A 240 -1.85 -12.24 25.99
CA ILE A 240 -2.31 -13.01 24.82
C ILE A 240 -2.94 -12.06 23.79
N PHE A 241 -3.81 -11.15 24.21
CA PHE A 241 -4.45 -10.20 23.29
C PHE A 241 -3.42 -9.33 22.56
N MET A 242 -2.36 -8.91 23.25
CA MET A 242 -1.30 -8.09 22.66
C MET A 242 -0.38 -8.90 21.74
N LEU A 243 -0.10 -10.17 22.05
CA LEU A 243 0.57 -11.08 21.12
C LEU A 243 -0.26 -11.32 19.86
N ILE A 244 -1.59 -11.40 19.97
CA ILE A 244 -2.50 -11.49 18.82
C ILE A 244 -2.41 -10.22 17.96
N ILE A 245 -2.38 -9.03 18.58
CA ILE A 245 -2.27 -7.78 17.81
C ILE A 245 -0.91 -7.70 17.12
N ILE A 246 0.21 -7.91 17.82
CA ILE A 246 1.56 -7.85 17.24
C ILE A 246 1.74 -8.90 16.14
N SER A 247 1.20 -10.11 16.32
CA SER A 247 1.25 -11.14 15.28
C SER A 247 0.43 -10.76 14.05
N SER A 248 -0.74 -10.12 14.23
CA SER A 248 -1.55 -9.63 13.11
C SER A 248 -0.84 -8.56 12.26
N GLU A 249 -0.07 -7.68 12.92
CA GLU A 249 0.76 -6.64 12.29
C GLU A 249 1.90 -7.23 11.46
N LEU A 250 2.67 -8.12 12.08
CA LEU A 250 3.79 -8.80 11.43
C LEU A 250 3.33 -9.63 10.23
N LEU A 251 2.17 -10.28 10.35
CA LEU A 251 1.57 -11.05 9.26
C LEU A 251 1.18 -10.16 8.08
N LEU A 252 0.60 -8.97 8.34
CA LEU A 252 0.21 -8.02 7.31
C LEU A 252 1.44 -7.52 6.55
N ILE A 253 2.49 -7.10 7.27
CA ILE A 253 3.75 -6.65 6.67
C ILE A 253 4.39 -7.78 5.86
N TYR A 254 4.50 -8.98 6.45
CA TYR A 254 5.07 -10.15 5.78
C TYR A 254 4.33 -10.51 4.49
N GLN A 255 3.00 -10.50 4.49
CA GLN A 255 2.20 -10.82 3.31
C GLN A 255 2.49 -9.88 2.15
N ILE A 256 2.56 -8.57 2.41
CA ILE A 256 2.86 -7.55 1.40
C ILE A 256 4.25 -7.78 0.80
N PHE A 257 5.28 -7.90 1.64
CA PHE A 257 6.64 -8.07 1.15
C PHE A 257 6.87 -9.42 0.46
N ASN A 258 6.32 -10.51 1.00
CA ASN A 258 6.63 -11.85 0.50
C ASN A 258 6.10 -12.09 -0.92
N ILE A 259 4.88 -11.62 -1.24
CA ILE A 259 4.30 -11.83 -2.57
C ILE A 259 5.08 -11.06 -3.63
N ASP A 260 5.30 -9.76 -3.39
CA ASP A 260 6.02 -8.88 -4.30
C ASP A 260 7.48 -9.32 -4.49
N TYR A 261 8.15 -9.63 -3.38
CA TYR A 261 9.54 -10.08 -3.39
C TYR A 261 9.72 -11.41 -4.12
N LYS A 262 8.84 -12.37 -3.87
CA LYS A 262 8.89 -13.68 -4.52
C LYS A 262 8.74 -13.54 -6.03
N TYR A 263 7.83 -12.69 -6.50
CA TYR A 263 7.67 -12.42 -7.93
C TYR A 263 8.94 -11.81 -8.54
N ILE A 264 9.47 -10.75 -7.95
CA ILE A 264 10.68 -10.06 -8.43
C ILE A 264 11.88 -11.01 -8.44
N SER A 265 12.05 -11.81 -7.38
CA SER A 265 13.14 -12.77 -7.27
C SER A 265 13.12 -13.81 -8.40
N GLN A 266 11.93 -14.29 -8.79
CA GLN A 266 11.80 -15.23 -9.90
C GLN A 266 12.09 -14.59 -11.26
N ILE A 267 11.66 -13.33 -11.47
CA ILE A 267 12.05 -12.58 -12.68
C ILE A 267 13.57 -12.42 -12.75
N LYS A 268 14.20 -11.98 -11.66
CA LYS A 268 15.66 -11.83 -11.59
C LYS A 268 16.40 -13.14 -11.87
N LYS A 269 15.82 -14.30 -11.51
CA LYS A 269 16.38 -15.62 -11.86
C LYS A 269 16.31 -15.92 -13.35
N ILE A 270 15.23 -15.53 -14.03
CA ILE A 270 15.13 -15.64 -15.50
C ILE A 270 16.17 -14.73 -16.16
N GLU A 271 16.46 -13.58 -15.56
CA GLU A 271 17.48 -12.63 -16.04
C GLU A 271 18.92 -12.98 -15.63
N LYS A 272 19.16 -14.09 -14.90
CA LYS A 272 20.43 -14.41 -14.23
C LYS A 272 21.63 -14.67 -15.16
N ASN A 273 21.46 -14.56 -16.47
CA ASN A 273 22.57 -14.50 -17.42
C ASN A 273 23.27 -13.13 -17.44
N ARG A 274 22.82 -12.14 -16.64
CA ARG A 274 23.46 -10.84 -16.56
C ARG A 274 24.75 -10.86 -15.76
N THR A 275 25.79 -10.24 -16.30
CA THR A 275 27.09 -10.14 -15.62
C THR A 275 27.07 -9.11 -14.49
N ASP A 276 27.92 -9.26 -13.47
CA ASP A 276 28.09 -8.26 -12.40
C ASP A 276 28.39 -6.85 -12.95
N LEU A 277 29.03 -6.78 -14.12
CA LEU A 277 29.31 -5.53 -14.84
C LEU A 277 28.03 -4.86 -15.34
N GLU A 278 27.06 -5.62 -15.85
CA GLU A 278 25.77 -5.08 -16.29
C GLU A 278 24.96 -4.54 -15.11
N LEU A 279 24.97 -5.24 -13.98
CA LEU A 279 24.32 -4.75 -12.76
C LEU A 279 24.92 -3.42 -12.29
N LYS A 280 26.26 -3.33 -12.24
CA LYS A 280 26.98 -2.08 -11.92
C LYS A 280 26.70 -0.98 -12.94
N TYR A 281 26.65 -1.30 -14.22
CA TYR A 281 26.31 -0.35 -15.29
C TYR A 281 24.95 0.29 -15.04
N TYR A 282 23.92 -0.51 -14.76
CA TYR A 282 22.57 0.02 -14.55
C TYR A 282 22.42 0.77 -13.24
N GLU A 283 23.18 0.42 -12.20
CA GLU A 283 23.25 1.21 -10.96
C GLU A 283 23.76 2.63 -11.23
N ILE A 284 24.89 2.74 -11.96
CA ILE A 284 25.48 4.03 -12.36
C ILE A 284 24.54 4.79 -13.30
N TYR A 285 23.95 4.10 -14.28
CA TYR A 285 22.99 4.69 -15.22
C TYR A 285 21.79 5.30 -14.48
N ASN A 286 21.18 4.57 -13.56
CA ASN A 286 20.06 5.04 -12.76
C ASN A 286 20.44 6.25 -11.89
N LEU A 287 21.65 6.24 -11.30
CA LEU A 287 22.16 7.36 -10.52
C LEU A 287 22.34 8.61 -11.40
N ASN A 288 22.98 8.47 -12.56
CA ASN A 288 23.17 9.54 -13.53
C ASN A 288 21.83 10.10 -14.01
N TYR A 289 20.85 9.23 -14.26
CA TYR A 289 19.50 9.66 -14.63
C TYR A 289 18.86 10.51 -13.53
N ARG A 290 18.90 10.07 -12.27
CA ARG A 290 18.38 10.83 -11.12
C ARG A 290 19.07 12.19 -10.96
N LEU A 291 20.39 12.25 -11.18
CA LEU A 291 21.15 13.50 -11.13
C LEU A 291 20.75 14.44 -12.28
N LYS A 292 20.62 13.93 -13.50
CA LYS A 292 20.13 14.71 -14.66
C LYS A 292 18.73 15.26 -14.40
N GLN A 293 17.84 14.43 -13.84
CA GLN A 293 16.48 14.86 -13.49
C GLN A 293 16.50 15.98 -12.45
N LYS A 294 17.27 15.84 -11.36
CA LYS A 294 17.45 16.93 -10.37
C LYS A 294 17.99 18.21 -11.01
N LEU A 295 18.95 18.10 -11.91
CA LEU A 295 19.52 19.25 -12.62
C LEU A 295 18.47 19.93 -13.52
N TRP A 296 17.62 19.15 -14.21
CA TRP A 296 16.50 19.66 -14.99
C TRP A 296 15.46 20.33 -14.11
N ASP A 297 15.09 19.71 -12.99
CA ASP A 297 14.14 20.27 -12.03
C ASP A 297 14.65 21.61 -11.49
N ILE A 298 15.97 21.75 -11.25
CA ILE A 298 16.59 23.02 -10.86
C ILE A 298 16.55 24.03 -12.02
N LYS A 299 16.89 23.62 -13.24
CA LYS A 299 17.01 24.51 -14.41
C LYS A 299 15.65 25.06 -14.88
N TYR A 300 14.60 24.25 -14.82
CA TYR A 300 13.27 24.58 -15.31
C TYR A 300 12.26 24.79 -14.18
N ASN A 301 12.72 24.94 -12.93
CA ASN A 301 11.83 25.25 -11.83
C ASN A 301 11.16 26.61 -12.09
N ILE A 302 9.85 26.61 -12.24
CA ILE A 302 9.10 27.85 -12.39
C ILE A 302 9.15 28.56 -11.05
N THR A 303 9.84 29.70 -11.02
CA THR A 303 9.95 30.48 -9.79
C THR A 303 8.70 31.32 -9.58
N LYS A 304 8.51 31.79 -8.34
CA LYS A 304 7.43 32.73 -8.00
C LYS A 304 7.54 34.03 -8.81
N GLU A 305 8.75 34.40 -9.22
CA GLU A 305 9.03 35.57 -10.06
C GLU A 305 8.55 35.37 -11.49
N ASP A 306 8.76 34.20 -12.08
CA ASP A 306 8.28 33.86 -13.43
C ASP A 306 6.75 33.94 -13.53
N VAL A 307 6.06 33.41 -12.52
CA VAL A 307 4.59 33.50 -12.42
C VAL A 307 4.13 34.96 -12.28
N ASN A 308 4.84 35.76 -11.48
CA ASN A 308 4.51 37.16 -11.29
C ASN A 308 4.73 37.99 -12.58
N LYS A 309 5.75 37.66 -13.38
CA LYS A 309 6.00 38.28 -14.68
C LYS A 309 4.88 37.98 -15.67
N LEU A 310 4.46 36.72 -15.77
CA LEU A 310 3.33 36.31 -16.62
C LEU A 310 2.00 36.97 -16.18
N LYS A 311 1.74 37.08 -14.88
CA LYS A 311 0.56 37.82 -14.37
C LYS A 311 0.57 39.29 -14.79
N LYS A 312 1.73 39.96 -14.70
CA LYS A 312 1.88 41.36 -15.14
C LYS A 312 1.64 41.50 -16.65
N GLU A 313 2.12 40.57 -17.46
CA GLU A 313 1.89 40.56 -18.91
C GLU A 313 0.42 40.32 -19.25
N GLN A 314 -0.24 39.38 -18.57
CA GLN A 314 -1.68 39.11 -18.72
C GLN A 314 -2.52 40.36 -18.42
N ILE A 315 -2.20 41.11 -17.35
CA ILE A 315 -2.87 42.38 -17.02
C ILE A 315 -2.66 43.41 -18.13
N LYS A 316 -1.44 43.53 -18.67
CA LYS A 316 -1.14 44.44 -19.79
C LYS A 316 -1.93 44.09 -21.04
N ILE A 317 -2.03 42.81 -21.39
CA ILE A 317 -2.80 42.32 -22.54
C ILE A 317 -4.30 42.60 -22.36
N ARG A 318 -4.87 42.29 -21.18
CA ARG A 318 -6.27 42.61 -20.85
C ARG A 318 -6.58 44.10 -20.97
N LYS A 319 -5.68 44.97 -20.48
CA LYS A 319 -5.82 46.43 -20.63
C LYS A 319 -5.80 46.86 -22.10
N LYS A 320 -4.92 46.28 -22.93
CA LYS A 320 -4.89 46.55 -24.38
C LYS A 320 -6.15 46.08 -25.09
N LEU A 321 -6.67 44.91 -24.73
CA LEU A 321 -7.89 44.33 -25.31
C LEU A 321 -9.12 45.20 -24.99
N ASN A 322 -9.29 45.60 -23.73
CA ASN A 322 -10.39 46.46 -23.31
C ASN A 322 -10.34 47.86 -23.93
N LYS A 323 -9.16 48.36 -24.29
CA LYS A 323 -8.99 49.63 -25.03
C LYS A 323 -9.33 49.52 -26.51
N LYS A 324 -9.30 48.32 -27.10
CA LYS A 324 -9.70 48.08 -28.50
C LYS A 324 -11.19 47.74 -28.65
N LEU A 325 -11.85 47.35 -27.56
CA LEU A 325 -13.27 47.00 -27.51
C LEU A 325 -14.17 48.17 -27.07
N LYS A 326 -13.58 49.28 -26.61
CA LYS A 326 -14.22 50.59 -26.46
C LYS A 326 -13.80 51.44 -27.64
#